data_AF-A0A1F4VBW7-F1
#
_entry.id   AF-A0A1F4VBW7-F1
#
_cell.length_a   1.000
_cell.length_b   1.000
_cell.length_c   1.000
_cell.angle_alpha   90.00
_cell.angle_beta   90.00
_cell.angle_gamma   90.00
#
_symmetry.space_group_name_H-M   'P 1'
#
loop_
_entity.id
_entity.type
_entity.pdbx_description
1 polymer ?
#
loop_
_entity_poly.entity_id
_entity_poly.type
_entity_poly.pdbx_seq_one_letter_code
_entity_poly.pdbx_strand_id
1 'polypeptide(L)'
;MLAFFSLPELGYVRFLIFFGLFPTTLLFWIFHRDIARYIGLILLLAVTSVIVYIPWDLIALGDKVWYFIDYLNVLILGIPLEEYLFTLLFVLMSSGLTVAFKVWEEKHARSS
;
A
#
# COMPACT_ATOMS: atom_id res chain seq x y z
N MET A 1 2.77 11.63 20.33
CA MET A 1 2.19 11.21 19.03
C MET A 1 1.62 12.38 18.24
N LEU A 2 0.87 13.32 18.85
CA LEU A 2 0.27 14.47 18.13
C LEU A 2 1.27 15.46 17.52
N ALA A 3 2.45 15.65 18.14
CA ALA A 3 3.49 16.54 17.60
C ALA A 3 4.24 15.98 16.37
N PHE A 4 4.06 14.70 16.02
CA PHE A 4 4.73 14.11 14.86
C PHE A 4 3.99 14.40 13.53
N PHE A 5 2.70 14.76 13.61
CA PHE A 5 1.88 15.19 12.47
C PHE A 5 1.69 16.71 12.40
N SER A 6 2.41 17.46 13.23
CA SER A 6 2.19 18.92 13.37
C SER A 6 2.69 19.75 12.20
N LEU A 7 3.47 19.17 11.27
CA LEU A 7 3.82 19.81 10.00
C LEU A 7 2.86 19.31 8.91
N PRO A 8 1.90 20.13 8.46
CA PRO A 8 0.85 19.69 7.53
C PRO A 8 1.43 19.16 6.21
N GLU A 9 2.51 19.78 5.73
CA GLU A 9 3.13 19.48 4.43
C GLU A 9 3.81 18.11 4.36
N LEU A 10 4.20 17.54 5.51
CA LEU A 10 4.83 16.22 5.57
C LEU A 10 3.94 15.19 6.25
N GLY A 11 2.72 15.56 6.63
CA GLY A 11 1.79 14.70 7.37
C GLY A 11 1.50 13.41 6.59
N TYR A 12 1.20 13.54 5.30
CA TYR A 12 0.84 12.40 4.46
C TYR A 12 2.05 11.51 4.12
N VAL A 13 3.20 12.10 3.79
CA VAL A 13 4.43 11.33 3.56
C VAL A 13 4.84 10.54 4.81
N ARG A 14 4.75 11.17 5.99
CA ARG A 14 4.99 10.47 7.27
C ARG A 14 3.96 9.35 7.47
N PHE A 15 2.69 9.60 7.19
CA PHE A 15 1.66 8.58 7.24
C PHE A 15 2.02 7.38 6.35
N LEU A 16 2.40 7.60 5.09
CA LEU A 16 2.82 6.52 4.17
C LEU A 16 4.03 5.75 4.69
N ILE A 17 5.01 6.44 5.28
CA ILE A 17 6.20 5.77 5.83
C ILE A 17 5.81 4.89 7.03
N PHE A 18 5.07 5.42 8.00
CA PHE A 18 4.80 4.74 9.27
C PHE A 18 3.69 3.68 9.17
N PHE A 19 2.70 3.90 8.31
CA PHE A 19 1.53 3.01 8.19
C PHE A 19 1.49 2.22 6.88
N GLY A 20 2.30 2.58 5.89
CA GLY A 20 2.45 1.81 4.65
C GLY A 20 3.80 1.10 4.60
N LEU A 21 4.88 1.85 4.40
CA LEU A 21 6.20 1.30 4.09
C LEU A 21 6.78 0.46 5.23
N PHE A 22 6.80 0.99 6.45
CA PHE A 22 7.36 0.31 7.62
C PHE A 22 6.65 -1.03 7.92
N PRO A 23 5.31 -1.09 8.10
CA PRO A 23 4.63 -2.36 8.37
C PRO A 23 4.73 -3.33 7.21
N THR A 24 4.66 -2.86 5.95
CA THR A 24 4.85 -3.72 4.77
C THR A 24 6.24 -4.35 4.77
N THR A 25 7.28 -3.55 5.00
CA THR A 25 8.67 -4.04 5.02
C THR A 25 8.88 -5.02 6.17
N LEU A 26 8.36 -4.71 7.37
CA LEU A 26 8.45 -5.58 8.54
C LEU A 26 7.76 -6.93 8.27
N LEU A 27 6.56 -6.90 7.70
CA LEU A 27 5.80 -8.09 7.33
C LEU A 27 6.56 -8.95 6.31
N PHE A 28 7.06 -8.32 5.25
CA PHE A 28 7.82 -9.01 4.21
C PHE A 28 9.12 -9.59 4.74
N TRP A 29 9.74 -8.95 5.72
CA TRP A 29 10.93 -9.47 6.38
C TRP A 29 10.63 -10.68 7.27
N ILE A 30 9.60 -10.60 8.13
CA ILE A 30 9.22 -11.69 9.03
C ILE A 30 8.77 -12.93 8.25
N PHE A 31 7.94 -12.75 7.22
CA PHE A 31 7.35 -13.84 6.44
C PHE A 31 8.04 -14.05 5.08
N HIS A 32 9.30 -13.60 4.93
CA HIS A 32 10.00 -13.58 3.63
C HIS A 32 9.98 -14.92 2.89
N ARG A 33 10.15 -16.05 3.61
CA ARG A 33 10.17 -17.39 2.98
C ARG A 33 8.81 -17.79 2.42
N ASP A 34 7.75 -17.45 3.13
CA ASP A 34 6.40 -17.80 2.75
C ASP A 34 5.91 -16.88 1.62
N ILE A 35 6.17 -15.57 1.77
CA ILE A 35 5.86 -14.55 0.76
C ILE A 35 6.62 -14.79 -0.55
N ALA A 36 7.88 -15.24 -0.49
CA ALA A 36 8.66 -15.55 -1.70
C ALA A 36 7.98 -16.58 -2.62
N ARG A 37 7.16 -17.48 -2.07
CA ARG A 37 6.40 -18.46 -2.88
C ARG A 37 5.26 -17.83 -3.69
N TYR A 38 4.77 -16.67 -3.24
CA TYR A 38 3.65 -15.95 -3.84
C TYR A 38 4.08 -14.62 -4.48
N ILE A 39 5.38 -14.31 -4.50
CA ILE A 39 5.87 -12.98 -4.90
C ILE A 39 5.45 -12.59 -6.31
N GLY A 40 5.42 -13.54 -7.25
CA GLY A 40 4.96 -13.28 -8.62
C GLY A 40 3.50 -12.82 -8.67
N LEU A 41 2.62 -13.47 -7.89
CA LEU A 41 1.21 -13.10 -7.79
C LEU A 41 1.04 -11.76 -7.07
N ILE A 42 1.80 -11.53 -6.00
CA ILE A 42 1.77 -10.26 -5.25
C ILE A 42 2.19 -9.09 -6.16
N LEU A 43 3.26 -9.26 -6.92
CA LEU A 43 3.73 -8.23 -7.86
C LEU A 43 2.72 -8.01 -9.00
N LEU A 44 2.11 -9.09 -9.51
CA LEU A 44 1.03 -8.96 -10.48
C LEU A 44 -0.14 -8.16 -9.91
N LEU A 45 -0.58 -8.47 -8.69
CA LEU A 45 -1.64 -7.72 -8.01
C LEU A 45 -1.28 -6.24 -7.85
N ALA A 46 -0.06 -5.93 -7.41
CA ALA A 46 0.41 -4.55 -7.25
C ALA A 46 0.44 -3.77 -8.57
N VAL A 47 0.86 -4.41 -9.68
CA VAL A 47 0.83 -3.76 -11.00
C VAL A 47 -0.61 -3.57 -11.49
N THR A 48 -1.45 -4.61 -11.39
CA THR A 48 -2.84 -4.54 -11.82
C THR A 48 -3.66 -3.56 -11.00
N SER A 49 -3.36 -3.38 -9.71
CA SER A 49 -4.07 -2.42 -8.87
C SER A 49 -3.82 -1.00 -9.33
N VAL A 50 -2.59 -0.62 -9.71
CA VAL A 50 -2.31 0.69 -10.30
C VAL A 50 -3.09 0.86 -11.61
N ILE A 51 -3.09 -0.15 -12.48
CA ILE A 51 -3.80 -0.10 -13.77
C ILE A 51 -5.31 0.11 -13.57
N VAL A 52 -5.91 -0.45 -12.53
CA VAL A 52 -7.35 -0.32 -12.23
C VAL A 52 -7.67 0.94 -11.44
N TYR A 53 -6.82 1.30 -10.48
CA TYR A 53 -7.04 2.40 -9.55
C TYR A 53 -6.89 3.77 -10.23
N ILE A 54 -5.90 3.91 -11.12
CA ILE A 54 -5.66 5.19 -11.79
C ILE A 54 -6.85 5.65 -12.65
N PRO A 55 -7.48 4.81 -13.49
CA PRO A 55 -8.70 5.19 -14.18
C PRO A 55 -9.82 5.66 -13.24
N TRP A 56 -10.01 4.98 -12.10
CA TRP A 56 -11.01 5.38 -11.10
C TRP A 56 -10.71 6.78 -10.55
N ASP A 57 -9.46 7.05 -10.17
CA ASP A 57 -9.04 8.35 -9.64
C ASP A 57 -9.21 9.47 -10.66
N LEU A 58 -8.87 9.22 -11.93
CA LEU A 58 -9.05 10.19 -13.01
C LEU A 58 -10.52 10.53 -13.24
N ILE A 59 -11.41 9.53 -13.19
CA ILE A 59 -12.87 9.74 -13.28
C ILE A 59 -13.34 10.56 -12.08
N ALA A 60 -12.95 10.17 -10.86
CA ALA A 60 -13.34 10.85 -9.64
C ALA A 60 -12.85 12.31 -9.57
N LEU A 61 -11.66 12.60 -10.13
CA LEU A 61 -11.17 13.97 -10.30
C LEU A 61 -12.01 14.77 -11.30
N GLY A 62 -12.35 14.17 -12.45
CA GLY A 62 -13.21 14.79 -13.46
C GLY A 62 -14.60 15.15 -12.91
N ASP A 63 -15.18 14.23 -12.12
CA ASP A 63 -16.48 14.40 -11.49
C ASP A 63 -16.44 15.23 -10.20
N LYS A 64 -15.26 15.72 -9.80
CA LYS A 64 -15.04 16.52 -8.58
C LYS A 64 -15.52 15.83 -7.30
N VAL A 65 -15.46 14.50 -7.27
CA VAL A 65 -15.83 13.67 -6.11
C VAL A 65 -14.82 13.86 -4.98
N TRP A 66 -13.54 13.99 -5.32
CA TRP A 66 -12.48 14.28 -4.37
C TRP A 66 -11.35 15.11 -5.01
N TYR A 67 -10.46 15.61 -4.17
CA TYR A 67 -9.35 16.47 -4.56
C TYR A 67 -8.08 15.98 -3.89
N PHE A 68 -6.97 16.06 -4.61
CA PHE A 68 -5.66 15.75 -4.05
C PHE A 68 -4.91 17.01 -3.65
N ILE A 69 -4.16 16.91 -2.56
CA ILE A 69 -3.14 17.89 -2.17
C ILE A 69 -1.81 17.27 -2.57
N ASP A 70 -1.05 17.98 -3.41
CA ASP A 70 0.27 17.52 -3.84
C ASP A 70 1.31 17.87 -2.78
N TYR A 71 1.77 16.87 -2.03
CA TYR A 71 2.73 17.02 -0.94
C TYR A 71 4.18 16.90 -1.42
N LEU A 72 4.42 16.07 -2.45
CA LEU A 72 5.77 15.84 -2.99
C LEU A 72 6.10 16.74 -4.19
N ASN A 73 5.14 17.52 -4.68
CA ASN A 73 5.23 18.31 -5.91
C ASN A 73 5.55 17.45 -7.13
N VAL A 74 5.06 16.21 -7.16
CA VAL A 74 5.27 15.26 -8.27
C VAL A 74 3.94 14.70 -8.70
N LEU A 75 3.45 15.17 -9.86
CA LEU A 75 2.23 14.69 -10.47
C LEU A 75 2.53 13.73 -11.62
N ILE A 76 1.86 12.58 -11.62
CA ILE A 76 1.85 11.63 -12.72
C ILE A 76 0.41 11.54 -13.22
N LEU A 77 0.17 11.89 -14.48
CA LEU A 77 -1.18 11.95 -15.07
C LEU A 77 -2.17 12.83 -14.28
N GLY A 78 -1.70 13.86 -13.56
CA GLY A 78 -2.54 14.73 -12.74
C GLY A 78 -2.88 14.18 -11.35
N ILE A 79 -2.34 13.01 -10.99
CA ILE A 79 -2.47 12.40 -9.66
C ILE A 79 -1.11 12.51 -8.94
N PRO A 80 -1.07 12.91 -7.66
CA PRO A 80 0.19 12.96 -6.93
C PRO A 80 0.86 11.59 -6.76
N LEU A 81 2.19 11.56 -6.81
CA LEU A 81 3.02 10.35 -6.71
C LEU A 81 2.70 9.53 -5.45
N GLU A 82 2.43 10.21 -4.33
CA GLU A 82 2.07 9.60 -3.07
C GLU A 82 0.83 8.68 -3.15
N GLU A 83 -0.12 8.93 -4.05
CA GLU A 83 -1.29 8.07 -4.25
C GLU A 83 -0.93 6.76 -4.94
N TYR A 84 0.01 6.81 -5.89
CA TYR A 84 0.57 5.60 -6.50
C TYR A 84 1.31 4.76 -5.45
N LEU A 85 2.10 5.43 -4.60
CA LEU A 85 2.82 4.78 -3.51
C LEU A 85 1.84 4.18 -2.48
N PHE A 86 0.78 4.91 -2.13
CA PHE A 86 -0.27 4.42 -1.25
C PHE A 86 -0.90 3.14 -1.78
N THR A 87 -1.38 3.15 -3.03
CA THR A 87 -2.02 1.99 -3.67
C THR A 87 -1.09 0.79 -3.74
N LEU A 88 0.17 0.99 -4.11
CA LEU A 88 1.17 -0.07 -4.15
C LEU A 88 1.43 -0.65 -2.75
N LEU A 89 1.70 0.22 -1.76
CA LEU A 89 1.97 -0.21 -0.39
C LEU A 89 0.77 -0.92 0.23
N PHE A 90 -0.45 -0.44 -0.02
CA PHE A 90 -1.67 -1.05 0.48
C PHE A 90 -1.87 -2.47 -0.10
N VAL A 91 -1.65 -2.65 -1.40
CA VAL A 91 -1.78 -3.98 -2.04
C VAL A 91 -0.67 -4.93 -1.58
N LEU A 92 0.57 -4.46 -1.49
CA LEU A 92 1.67 -5.26 -0.95
C LEU A 92 1.39 -5.68 0.50
N MET A 93 0.97 -4.74 1.36
CA MET A 93 0.65 -5.02 2.75
C MET A 93 -0.50 -6.01 2.89
N SER A 94 -1.64 -5.76 2.24
CA SER A 94 -2.83 -6.59 2.35
C SER A 94 -2.59 -8.01 1.81
N SER A 95 -1.93 -8.14 0.65
CA SER A 95 -1.58 -9.45 0.10
C SER A 95 -0.55 -10.20 0.96
N GLY A 96 0.45 -9.48 1.49
CA GLY A 96 1.39 -10.04 2.47
C GLY A 96 0.68 -10.56 3.72
N LEU A 97 -0.31 -9.82 4.22
CA LEU A 97 -1.11 -10.20 5.39
C LEU A 97 -1.94 -11.45 5.07
N THR A 98 -2.58 -11.50 3.90
CA THR A 98 -3.31 -12.69 3.44
C THR A 98 -2.41 -13.93 3.43
N VAL A 99 -1.18 -13.82 2.93
CA VAL A 99 -0.21 -14.92 2.95
C VAL A 99 0.15 -15.29 4.39
N ALA A 100 0.44 -14.32 5.25
CA ALA A 100 0.79 -14.55 6.64
C ALA A 100 -0.34 -15.28 7.40
N PHE A 101 -1.60 -14.86 7.21
CA PHE A 101 -2.76 -15.52 7.80
C PHE A 101 -2.94 -16.94 7.29
N LYS A 102 -2.85 -17.16 5.97
CA LYS A 102 -2.94 -18.50 5.38
C LYS A 102 -1.90 -19.45 5.98
N VAL A 103 -0.65 -19.00 6.11
CA VAL A 103 0.43 -19.79 6.70
C VAL A 103 0.17 -20.08 8.18
N TRP A 104 -0.35 -19.10 8.91
CA TRP A 104 -0.73 -19.28 10.30
C TRP A 104 -1.83 -20.34 10.45
N GLU A 105 -2.89 -20.29 9.64
CA GLU A 105 -3.97 -21.29 9.63
C GLU A 105 -3.44 -22.70 9.31
N GLU A 106 -2.61 -22.83 8.27
CA GLU A 106 -2.02 -24.11 7.87
C GLU A 106 -1.15 -24.75 8.96
N LYS A 107 -0.51 -23.94 9.81
CA LYS A 107 0.29 -24.42 10.95
C LYS A 107 -0.60 -24.92 12.08
N HIS A 108 -1.69 -24.22 12.40
CA HIS A 108 -2.60 -24.59 13.49
C HIS A 108 -3.49 -25.79 13.14
N ALA A 109 -3.90 -25.92 11.88
CA ALA A 109 -4.67 -27.07 11.41
C ALA A 109 -3.90 -28.40 11.45
N ARG A 110 -2.56 -28.36 11.45
CA ARG A 110 -1.71 -29.57 11.57
C ARG A 110 -1.44 -29.99 13.01
N SER A 111 -1.75 -29.13 13.98
CA SER A 111 -1.54 -29.38 15.40
C SER A 111 -2.78 -29.92 16.12
N SER A 112 -3.92 -29.97 15.44
CA SER A 112 -5.20 -30.56 15.88
C SER A 112 -5.39 -31.95 15.31
#